data_AF-A0A257WB18-F1
#
_entry.id   AF-A0A257WB18-F1
#
_cell.length_a   1.000
_cell.length_b   1.000
_cell.length_c   1.000
_cell.angle_alpha   90.00
_cell.angle_beta   90.00
_cell.angle_gamma   90.00
#
_symmetry.space_group_name_H-M   'P 1'
#
loop_
_entity.id
_entity.type
_entity.pdbx_description
1 polymer ?
#
loop_
_entity_poly.entity_id
_entity_poly.type
_entity_poly.pdbx_seq_one_letter_code
_entity_poly.pdbx_strand_id
1 'polypeptide(L)'
;MVSDHESQLWMWLLTTPHLPQGAPTSPALANLAAFRLDSRLAGLARAAGVNYSRYADDLVFSGDRRFGRSLVRFRLLVLAIIVNEGFEIRERKSRVMWHCQRQEIAGLVVNDHARVPRSEYDLLKAILHNCRRFGPASQNRQGHSGFRAHLQGRIAYIAQFDPKRGSKLLKAFDEIEWPQD
;
A
#
# COMPACT_ATOMS: atom_id res chain seq x y z
N MET A 1 11.41 38.20 3.09
CA MET A 1 12.74 37.56 3.12
C MET A 1 12.50 36.08 3.31
N VAL A 2 12.56 35.32 2.22
CA VAL A 2 12.61 33.85 2.28
C VAL A 2 13.92 33.51 3.01
N SER A 3 13.86 32.69 4.06
CA SER A 3 15.06 32.35 4.83
C SER A 3 16.05 31.60 3.92
N ASP A 4 17.36 31.77 4.12
CA ASP A 4 18.40 31.10 3.31
C ASP A 4 18.19 29.58 3.19
N HIS A 5 17.54 28.98 4.19
CA HIS A 5 17.21 27.55 4.23
C HIS A 5 16.10 27.16 3.23
N GLU A 6 15.12 28.03 2.99
CA GLU A 6 14.11 27.80 1.96
C GLU A 6 14.68 28.01 0.56
N SER A 7 15.49 29.04 0.36
CA SER A 7 16.17 29.30 -0.92
C SER A 7 17.06 28.11 -1.35
N GLN A 8 17.77 27.49 -0.40
CA GLN A 8 18.57 26.29 -0.64
C GLN A 8 17.71 25.04 -0.94
N LEU A 9 16.58 24.86 -0.25
CA LEU A 9 15.64 23.77 -0.53
C LEU A 9 15.03 23.89 -1.93
N TRP A 10 14.63 25.09 -2.33
CA TRP A 10 14.11 25.35 -3.69
C TRP A 10 15.19 25.13 -4.75
N MET A 11 16.43 25.58 -4.50
CA MET A 11 17.53 25.35 -5.43
C MET A 11 17.87 23.86 -5.57
N TRP A 12 17.83 23.08 -4.49
CA TRP A 12 18.03 21.63 -4.54
C TRP A 12 16.91 20.90 -5.32
N LEU A 13 15.65 21.33 -5.13
CA LEU A 13 14.49 20.86 -5.89
C LEU A 13 14.52 21.26 -7.37
N LEU A 14 15.32 22.23 -7.79
CA LEU A 14 15.39 22.65 -9.19
C LEU A 14 16.65 22.15 -9.92
N THR A 15 17.66 21.70 -9.18
CA THR A 15 18.97 21.31 -9.73
C THR A 15 19.18 19.79 -9.80
N THR A 16 18.40 19.00 -9.05
CA THR A 16 18.51 17.54 -9.07
C THR A 16 17.49 16.93 -10.03
N PRO A 17 17.86 16.12 -11.03
CA PRO A 17 16.90 15.44 -11.89
C PRO A 17 15.99 14.51 -11.07
N HIS A 18 14.71 14.85 -10.98
CA HIS A 18 13.72 14.01 -10.32
C HIS A 18 12.33 14.23 -10.93
N LEU A 19 11.43 13.29 -10.68
CA LEU A 19 10.01 13.47 -10.98
C LEU A 19 9.35 14.22 -9.82
N PRO A 20 8.73 15.40 -10.06
CA PRO A 20 8.08 16.15 -9.00
C PRO A 20 6.90 15.35 -8.43
N GLN A 21 6.82 15.29 -7.10
CA GLN A 21 5.69 14.68 -6.41
C GLN A 21 4.43 15.52 -6.64
N GLY A 22 3.36 14.88 -7.12
CA GLY A 22 2.08 15.55 -7.40
C GLY A 22 1.87 16.00 -8.84
N ALA A 23 2.88 15.96 -9.71
CA ALA A 23 2.65 16.20 -11.13
C ALA A 23 1.91 15.01 -11.77
N PRO A 24 0.86 15.25 -12.58
CA PRO A 24 0.00 14.19 -13.12
C PRO A 24 0.74 13.24 -14.08
N THR A 25 1.85 13.68 -14.69
CA THR A 25 2.67 12.89 -15.60
C THR A 25 3.72 12.03 -14.89
N SER A 26 4.10 12.38 -13.66
CA SER A 26 5.15 11.69 -12.90
C SER A 26 4.90 10.18 -12.75
N PRO A 27 3.69 9.70 -12.41
CA PRO A 27 3.46 8.25 -12.28
C PRO A 27 3.70 7.47 -13.58
N ALA A 28 3.29 8.02 -14.72
CA ALA A 28 3.50 7.38 -16.02
C ALA A 28 4.98 7.34 -16.40
N LEU A 29 5.71 8.43 -16.15
CA LEU A 29 7.16 8.50 -16.39
C LEU A 29 7.94 7.55 -15.47
N ALA A 30 7.54 7.41 -14.21
CA ALA A 30 8.15 6.46 -13.28
C ALA A 30 7.98 5.01 -13.75
N ASN A 31 6.80 4.65 -14.23
CA ASN A 31 6.55 3.32 -14.81
C ASN A 31 7.38 3.09 -16.09
N LEU A 32 7.49 4.11 -16.96
CA LEU A 32 8.30 4.01 -18.17
C LEU A 32 9.79 3.80 -17.84
N ALA A 33 10.33 4.55 -16.87
CA ALA A 33 11.70 4.39 -16.41
C ALA A 33 11.96 2.99 -15.83
N ALA A 34 10.96 2.39 -15.19
CA ALA A 34 11.01 1.05 -14.61
C ALA A 34 10.82 -0.11 -15.63
N PHE A 35 10.43 0.18 -16.86
CA PHE A 35 9.98 -0.86 -17.81
C PHE A 35 11.02 -1.96 -18.07
N ARG A 36 12.31 -1.59 -18.23
CA ARG A 36 13.39 -2.54 -18.47
C ARG A 36 13.68 -3.41 -17.24
N LEU A 37 13.67 -2.79 -16.05
CA LEU A 37 13.76 -3.47 -14.77
C LEU A 37 12.66 -4.52 -14.65
N ASP A 38 11.41 -4.13 -14.88
CA ASP A 38 10.26 -5.04 -14.79
C ASP A 38 10.35 -6.19 -15.78
N SER A 39 10.79 -5.92 -17.01
CA SER A 39 10.97 -6.93 -18.06
C SER A 39 11.99 -8.01 -17.63
N ARG A 40 13.13 -7.59 -17.05
CA ARG A 40 14.18 -8.51 -16.58
C ARG A 40 13.75 -9.28 -15.34
N LEU A 41 13.13 -8.62 -14.37
CA LEU A 41 12.63 -9.27 -13.15
C LEU A 41 11.52 -10.27 -13.47
N ALA A 42 10.61 -9.94 -14.39
CA ALA A 42 9.59 -10.86 -14.87
C ALA A 42 10.21 -12.08 -15.57
N GLY A 43 11.26 -11.87 -16.37
CA GLY A 43 12.02 -12.96 -17.00
C GLY A 43 12.67 -13.89 -15.98
N LEU A 44 13.35 -13.33 -14.98
CA LEU A 44 13.96 -14.08 -13.88
C LEU A 44 12.90 -14.86 -13.07
N ALA A 45 11.77 -14.23 -12.76
CA ALA A 45 10.69 -14.85 -12.02
C ALA A 45 10.09 -16.04 -12.78
N ARG A 46 9.84 -15.89 -14.10
CA ARG A 46 9.41 -17.00 -14.97
C ARG A 46 10.42 -18.16 -14.97
N ALA A 47 11.71 -17.86 -15.11
CA ALA A 47 12.76 -18.88 -15.11
C ALA A 47 12.87 -19.63 -13.76
N ALA A 48 12.51 -18.97 -12.66
CA ALA A 48 12.51 -19.54 -11.31
C ALA A 48 11.18 -20.21 -10.92
N GLY A 49 10.12 -20.10 -11.73
CA GLY A 49 8.77 -20.55 -11.36
C GLY A 49 8.13 -19.74 -10.23
N VAL A 50 8.40 -18.43 -10.19
CA VAL A 50 7.99 -17.49 -9.15
C VAL A 50 7.08 -16.43 -9.75
N ASN A 51 6.09 -15.99 -8.98
CA ASN A 51 5.23 -14.89 -9.38
C ASN A 51 5.88 -13.56 -9.00
N TYR A 52 5.90 -12.63 -9.96
CA TYR A 52 6.40 -11.26 -9.76
C TYR A 52 5.24 -10.28 -9.82
N SER A 53 5.23 -9.31 -8.92
CA SER A 53 4.31 -8.17 -8.96
C SER A 53 5.02 -6.92 -8.47
N ARG A 54 4.66 -5.78 -9.05
CA ARG A 54 5.19 -4.47 -8.67
C ARG A 54 4.05 -3.51 -8.34
N TYR A 55 4.21 -2.75 -7.28
CA TYR A 55 3.35 -1.62 -6.93
C TYR A 55 4.22 -0.41 -6.59
N ALA A 56 4.21 0.62 -7.44
CA ALA A 56 5.11 1.75 -7.33
C ALA A 56 6.60 1.32 -7.20
N ASP A 57 7.24 1.50 -6.05
CA ASP A 57 8.61 1.04 -5.74
C ASP A 57 8.68 -0.35 -5.08
N ASP A 58 7.54 -0.91 -4.65
CA ASP A 58 7.49 -2.20 -3.98
C ASP A 58 7.55 -3.35 -5.01
N LEU A 59 8.60 -4.16 -4.90
CA LEU A 59 8.82 -5.38 -5.68
C LEU A 59 8.45 -6.60 -4.84
N VAL A 60 7.55 -7.43 -5.35
CA VAL A 60 7.04 -8.62 -4.65
C VAL A 60 7.32 -9.86 -5.48
N PHE A 61 7.86 -10.87 -4.81
CA PHE A 61 8.10 -12.20 -5.36
C PHE A 61 7.42 -13.25 -4.48
N SER A 62 6.58 -14.10 -5.05
CA SER A 62 5.90 -15.18 -4.33
C SER A 62 6.12 -16.53 -5.01
N GLY A 63 6.37 -17.56 -4.20
CA GLY A 63 6.68 -18.90 -4.65
C GLY A 63 6.44 -19.93 -3.56
N ASP A 64 6.63 -21.19 -3.89
CA ASP A 64 6.37 -22.31 -3.01
C ASP A 64 7.55 -22.62 -2.06
N ARG A 65 7.45 -23.73 -1.32
CA ARG A 65 8.52 -24.20 -0.43
C ARG A 65 9.80 -24.58 -1.20
N ARG A 66 9.70 -24.99 -2.47
CA ARG A 66 10.87 -25.31 -3.30
C ARG A 66 11.64 -24.03 -3.61
N PHE A 67 10.95 -22.94 -3.95
CA PHE A 67 11.55 -21.63 -4.16
C PHE A 67 12.32 -21.15 -2.92
N GLY A 68 11.81 -21.41 -1.72
CA GLY A 68 12.48 -21.11 -0.45
C GLY A 68 13.92 -21.66 -0.35
N ARG A 69 14.22 -22.78 -1.01
CA ARG A 69 15.58 -23.37 -1.04
C ARG A 69 16.55 -22.60 -1.94
N SER A 70 16.04 -21.92 -2.97
CA SER A 70 16.82 -21.11 -3.91
C SER A 70 16.80 -19.61 -3.59
N LEU A 71 16.13 -19.21 -2.50
CA LEU A 71 15.82 -17.81 -2.19
C LEU A 71 17.07 -16.92 -2.11
N VAL A 72 18.16 -17.40 -1.51
CA VAL A 72 19.41 -16.63 -1.40
C VAL A 72 19.98 -16.32 -2.79
N ARG A 73 20.10 -17.33 -3.65
CA ARG A 73 20.58 -17.16 -5.03
C ARG A 73 19.65 -16.26 -5.84
N PHE A 74 18.34 -16.46 -5.70
CA PHE A 74 17.34 -15.63 -6.38
C PHE A 74 17.45 -14.16 -5.96
N ARG A 75 17.58 -13.88 -4.66
CA ARG A 75 17.75 -12.52 -4.13
C ARG A 75 19.00 -11.86 -4.72
N LEU A 76 20.13 -12.57 -4.83
CA LEU A 76 21.34 -12.04 -5.45
C LEU A 76 21.13 -11.66 -6.93
N LEU A 77 20.38 -12.48 -7.68
CA LEU A 77 20.06 -12.17 -9.08
C LEU A 77 19.13 -10.96 -9.20
N VAL A 78 18.13 -10.84 -8.33
CA VAL A 78 17.26 -9.66 -8.25
C VAL A 78 18.07 -8.40 -7.97
N LEU A 79 18.94 -8.44 -6.95
CA LEU A 79 19.83 -7.32 -6.61
C LEU A 79 20.73 -6.93 -7.77
N ALA A 80 21.34 -7.91 -8.45
CA ALA A 80 22.17 -7.64 -9.62
C ALA A 80 21.36 -6.97 -10.75
N ILE A 81 20.10 -7.39 -10.99
CA ILE A 81 19.25 -6.74 -12.00
C ILE A 81 18.93 -5.30 -11.58
N ILE A 82 18.53 -5.06 -10.32
CA ILE A 82 18.20 -3.73 -9.80
C ILE A 82 19.37 -2.76 -9.99
N VAL A 83 20.57 -3.15 -9.58
CA VAL A 83 21.79 -2.32 -9.71
C VAL A 83 22.15 -2.09 -11.18
N ASN A 84 22.06 -3.12 -12.03
CA ASN A 84 22.36 -2.98 -13.47
C ASN A 84 21.38 -2.05 -14.21
N GLU A 85 20.16 -1.90 -13.71
CA GLU A 85 19.17 -0.98 -14.27
C GLU A 85 19.26 0.43 -13.62
N GLY A 86 20.27 0.67 -12.78
CA GLY A 86 20.54 1.99 -12.19
C GLY A 86 19.67 2.32 -10.98
N PHE A 87 19.04 1.33 -10.35
CA PHE A 87 18.22 1.51 -9.15
C PHE A 87 18.98 1.11 -7.88
N GLU A 88 18.60 1.71 -6.76
CA GLU A 88 19.10 1.36 -5.44
C GLU A 88 18.04 0.65 -4.62
N ILE A 89 18.44 -0.37 -3.87
CA ILE A 89 17.53 -1.09 -2.97
C ILE A 89 17.58 -0.50 -1.56
N ARG A 90 16.39 -0.37 -0.94
CA ARG A 90 16.28 -0.07 0.49
C ARG A 90 16.31 -1.38 1.28
N GLU A 91 17.49 -1.81 1.72
CA GLU A 91 17.67 -3.07 2.44
C GLU A 91 16.78 -3.19 3.68
N ARG A 92 16.55 -2.10 4.41
CA ARG A 92 15.64 -2.08 5.58
C ARG A 92 14.20 -2.44 5.26
N LYS A 93 13.75 -2.25 4.02
CA LYS A 93 12.41 -2.64 3.56
C LYS A 93 12.36 -4.08 3.01
N SER A 94 13.52 -4.69 2.73
CA SER A 94 13.61 -6.02 2.13
C SER A 94 13.37 -7.09 3.20
N ARG A 95 12.32 -7.90 3.00
CA ARG A 95 11.94 -8.95 3.96
C ARG A 95 11.45 -10.21 3.26
N VAL A 96 11.64 -11.34 3.93
CA VAL A 96 11.09 -12.64 3.56
C VAL A 96 9.95 -12.94 4.52
N MET A 97 8.78 -13.27 3.99
CA MET A 97 7.59 -13.57 4.81
C MET A 97 7.17 -15.02 4.57
N TRP A 98 7.34 -15.88 5.57
CA TRP A 98 6.96 -17.29 5.48
C TRP A 98 5.45 -17.48 5.67
N HIS A 99 4.90 -18.56 5.10
CA HIS A 99 3.46 -18.82 5.16
C HIS A 99 2.90 -18.97 6.59
N CYS A 100 3.73 -19.44 7.54
CA CYS A 100 3.35 -19.55 8.96
C CYS A 100 3.27 -18.21 9.71
N GLN A 101 3.63 -17.11 9.06
CA GLN A 101 3.63 -15.76 9.63
C GLN A 101 2.65 -14.88 8.86
N ARG A 102 2.23 -13.76 9.45
CA ARG A 102 1.43 -12.75 8.74
C ARG A 102 2.23 -12.20 7.56
N GLN A 103 1.67 -12.32 6.36
CA GLN A 103 2.23 -11.76 5.14
C GLN A 103 1.46 -10.49 4.79
N GLU A 104 2.15 -9.36 4.73
CA GLU A 104 1.54 -8.05 4.49
C GLU A 104 2.24 -7.30 3.36
N ILE A 105 1.44 -6.83 2.40
CA ILE A 105 1.87 -6.11 1.21
C ILE A 105 0.91 -4.93 1.02
N ALA A 106 1.44 -3.72 0.83
CA ALA A 106 0.64 -2.50 0.62
C ALA A 106 -0.50 -2.31 1.66
N GLY A 107 -0.26 -2.69 2.92
CA GLY A 107 -1.26 -2.61 4.00
C GLY A 107 -2.33 -3.71 3.99
N LEU A 108 -2.27 -4.66 3.06
CA LEU A 108 -3.19 -5.80 2.96
C LEU A 108 -2.51 -7.08 3.45
N VAL A 109 -3.25 -7.90 4.19
CA VAL A 109 -2.85 -9.26 4.54
C VAL A 109 -3.09 -10.17 3.34
N VAL A 110 -2.09 -10.94 2.93
CA VAL A 110 -2.09 -11.72 1.68
C VAL A 110 -1.81 -13.21 1.87
N ASN A 111 -1.94 -13.73 3.10
CA ASN A 111 -1.63 -15.12 3.42
C ASN A 111 -2.36 -16.18 2.56
N ASP A 112 -3.57 -15.86 2.12
CA ASP A 112 -4.42 -16.73 1.30
C ASP A 112 -5.02 -15.88 0.16
N HIS A 113 -5.78 -14.86 0.53
CA HIS A 113 -6.25 -13.81 -0.36
C HIS A 113 -6.03 -12.42 0.24
N ALA A 114 -5.95 -11.40 -0.62
CA ALA A 114 -5.78 -10.02 -0.18
C ALA A 114 -6.97 -9.58 0.68
N ARG A 115 -6.69 -9.11 1.90
CA ARG A 115 -7.69 -8.72 2.89
C ARG A 115 -7.20 -7.56 3.73
N VAL A 116 -8.10 -6.64 4.06
CA VAL A 116 -7.84 -5.58 5.04
C VAL A 116 -7.52 -6.21 6.42
N PRO A 117 -6.50 -5.70 7.16
CA PRO A 117 -6.16 -6.19 8.49
C PRO A 117 -7.37 -6.27 9.42
N ARG A 118 -7.42 -7.34 10.22
CA ARG A 118 -8.51 -7.53 11.20
C ARG A 118 -8.64 -6.36 12.16
N SER A 119 -7.51 -5.78 12.59
CA SER A 119 -7.48 -4.61 13.46
C SER A 119 -8.20 -3.40 12.87
N GLU A 120 -8.08 -3.18 11.56
CA GLU A 120 -8.76 -2.07 10.89
C GLU A 120 -10.27 -2.31 10.77
N TYR A 121 -10.67 -3.54 10.47
CA TYR A 121 -12.08 -3.95 10.52
C TYR A 121 -12.69 -3.78 11.91
N ASP A 122 -12.01 -4.28 12.95
CA ASP A 122 -12.48 -4.22 14.33
C ASP A 122 -12.55 -2.77 14.83
N LEU A 123 -11.58 -1.92 14.44
CA LEU A 123 -11.60 -0.48 14.70
C LEU A 123 -12.81 0.20 14.06
N LEU A 124 -13.06 -0.04 12.77
CA LEU A 124 -14.19 0.58 12.09
C LEU A 124 -15.53 0.09 12.66
N LYS A 125 -15.63 -1.21 12.98
CA LYS A 125 -16.80 -1.77 13.66
C LYS A 125 -17.05 -1.09 15.00
N ALA A 126 -16.01 -0.86 15.80
CA ALA A 126 -16.11 -0.17 17.08
C ALA A 126 -16.56 1.30 16.91
N ILE A 127 -16.02 2.00 15.91
CA ILE A 127 -16.45 3.36 15.56
C ILE A 127 -17.94 3.39 15.23
N LEU A 128 -18.42 2.53 14.32
CA LEU A 128 -19.83 2.49 13.93
C LEU A 128 -20.75 2.17 15.11
N HIS A 129 -20.36 1.19 15.93
CA HIS A 129 -21.08 0.85 17.16
C HIS A 129 -21.20 2.06 18.11
N ASN A 130 -20.10 2.79 18.30
CA ASN A 130 -20.08 3.96 19.18
C ASN A 130 -20.83 5.16 18.59
N CYS A 131 -20.78 5.36 17.27
CA CYS A 131 -21.61 6.35 16.58
C CYS A 131 -23.10 6.10 16.83
N ARG A 132 -23.53 4.83 16.76
CA ARG A 132 -24.92 4.45 17.05
C ARG A 132 -25.31 4.69 18.51
N ARG A 133 -24.38 4.50 19.45
CA ARG A 133 -24.65 4.61 20.89
C ARG A 133 -24.53 6.04 21.45
N PHE A 134 -23.60 6.82 20.92
CA PHE A 134 -23.21 8.12 21.48
C PHE A 134 -23.28 9.26 20.45
N GLY A 135 -23.81 9.00 19.26
CA GLY A 135 -23.87 9.93 18.14
C GLY A 135 -22.55 10.00 17.34
N PRO A 136 -22.61 10.36 16.04
CA PRO A 136 -21.42 10.46 15.18
C PRO A 136 -20.36 11.46 15.66
N ALA A 137 -20.79 12.57 16.27
CA ALA A 137 -19.90 13.61 16.79
C ALA A 137 -18.91 13.06 17.84
N SER A 138 -19.32 12.07 18.64
CA SER A 138 -18.46 11.45 19.65
C SER A 138 -17.23 10.72 19.07
N GLN A 139 -17.32 10.26 17.82
CA GLN A 139 -16.26 9.51 17.16
C GLN A 139 -15.47 10.34 16.15
N ASN A 140 -15.93 11.55 15.81
CA ASN A 140 -15.22 12.46 14.89
C ASN A 140 -14.05 13.17 15.58
N ARG A 141 -13.11 12.40 16.15
CA ARG A 141 -11.98 12.91 16.95
C ARG A 141 -10.97 13.74 16.14
N GLN A 142 -10.97 13.57 14.83
CA GLN A 142 -10.04 14.24 13.91
C GLN A 142 -10.67 15.44 13.21
N GLY A 143 -11.92 15.79 13.52
CA GLY A 143 -12.58 16.96 12.94
C GLY A 143 -12.81 16.85 11.44
N HIS A 144 -13.11 15.65 10.92
CA HIS A 144 -13.45 15.46 9.51
C HIS A 144 -14.73 16.22 9.17
N SER A 145 -14.66 17.16 8.23
CA SER A 145 -15.82 17.92 7.74
C SER A 145 -16.88 17.00 7.12
N GLY A 146 -16.44 15.98 6.37
CA GLY A 146 -17.29 14.95 5.78
C GLY A 146 -17.22 13.61 6.52
N PHE A 147 -17.45 13.58 7.85
CA PHE A 147 -17.27 12.35 8.64
C PHE A 147 -18.12 11.17 8.15
N ARG A 148 -19.35 11.43 7.70
CA ARG A 148 -20.23 10.42 7.09
C ARG A 148 -19.59 9.80 5.84
N ALA A 149 -19.16 10.64 4.90
CA ALA A 149 -18.50 10.20 3.67
C ALA A 149 -17.15 9.50 3.95
N HIS A 150 -16.42 9.96 4.97
CA HIS A 150 -15.18 9.32 5.43
C HIS A 150 -15.43 7.86 5.87
N LEU A 151 -16.46 7.62 6.70
CA LEU A 151 -16.80 6.25 7.11
C LEU A 151 -17.31 5.42 5.92
N GLN A 152 -18.11 5.99 5.02
CA GLN A 152 -18.56 5.30 3.80
C GLN A 152 -17.39 4.84 2.94
N GLY A 153 -16.40 5.72 2.71
CA GLY A 153 -15.20 5.39 1.95
C GLY A 153 -14.41 4.24 2.59
N ARG A 154 -14.28 4.24 3.92
CA ARG A 154 -13.62 3.14 4.65
C ARG A 154 -14.40 1.83 4.57
N ILE A 155 -15.73 1.87 4.61
CA ILE A 155 -16.58 0.69 4.42
C ILE A 155 -16.43 0.14 3.01
N ALA A 156 -16.46 1.02 2.00
CA ALA A 156 -16.28 0.63 0.59
C ALA A 156 -14.91 0.00 0.34
N TYR A 157 -13.85 0.56 0.93
CA TYR A 157 -12.51 -0.02 0.88
C TYR A 157 -12.46 -1.44 1.46
N ILE A 158 -13.07 -1.69 2.63
CA ILE A 158 -13.15 -3.05 3.18
C ILE A 158 -14.00 -3.97 2.28
N ALA A 159 -15.12 -3.47 1.75
CA ALA A 159 -16.02 -4.22 0.91
C ALA A 159 -15.37 -4.69 -0.40
N GLN A 160 -14.41 -3.92 -0.94
CA GLN A 160 -13.63 -4.29 -2.13
C GLN A 160 -12.87 -5.62 -1.94
N PHE A 161 -12.35 -5.89 -0.74
CA PHE A 161 -11.56 -7.10 -0.44
C PHE A 161 -12.34 -8.19 0.31
N ASP A 162 -13.38 -7.81 1.06
CA ASP A 162 -14.26 -8.74 1.75
C ASP A 162 -15.72 -8.22 1.72
N PRO A 163 -16.49 -8.60 0.68
CA PRO A 163 -17.88 -8.16 0.54
C PRO A 163 -18.75 -8.52 1.73
N LYS A 164 -18.53 -9.68 2.36
CA LYS A 164 -19.31 -10.14 3.52
C LYS A 164 -19.08 -9.23 4.73
N ARG A 165 -17.83 -8.85 5.01
CA ARG A 165 -17.51 -7.88 6.07
C ARG A 165 -18.00 -6.48 5.73
N GLY A 166 -17.87 -6.08 4.46
CA GLY A 166 -18.39 -4.82 3.94
C GLY A 166 -19.89 -4.67 4.21
N SER A 167 -20.71 -5.64 3.80
CA SER A 167 -22.16 -5.61 4.02
C SER A 167 -22.54 -5.56 5.49
N LYS A 168 -21.78 -6.21 6.39
CA LYS A 168 -22.01 -6.13 7.84
C LYS A 168 -21.77 -4.73 8.39
N LEU A 169 -20.71 -4.06 7.93
CA LEU A 169 -20.40 -2.70 8.33
C LEU A 169 -21.41 -1.70 7.74
N LEU A 170 -21.83 -1.90 6.49
CA LEU A 170 -22.83 -1.06 5.84
C LEU A 170 -24.16 -1.09 6.59
N LYS A 171 -24.64 -2.29 6.98
CA LYS A 171 -25.84 -2.41 7.83
C LYS A 171 -25.70 -1.63 9.14
N ALA A 172 -24.57 -1.78 9.83
CA ALA A 172 -24.32 -1.05 11.07
C ALA A 172 -24.20 0.47 10.85
N PHE A 173 -23.81 0.90 9.66
CA PHE A 173 -23.72 2.30 9.27
C PHE A 173 -25.09 2.91 8.97
N ASP A 174 -25.99 2.15 8.34
CA ASP A 174 -27.34 2.58 8.00
C ASP A 174 -28.24 2.72 9.24
N GLU A 175 -27.93 2.01 10.33
CA GLU A 175 -28.61 2.12 11.62
C GLU A 175 -28.23 3.37 12.43
N ILE A 176 -27.28 4.18 11.96
CA ILE A 176 -26.81 5.38 12.69
C ILE A 176 -27.72 6.56 12.36
N GLU A 177 -28.18 7.27 13.40
CA GLU A 177 -28.82 8.57 13.24
C GLU A 177 -27.76 9.63 12.90
N TRP A 178 -27.82 10.15 11.68
CA TRP A 178 -26.93 11.19 11.19
C TRP A 178 -27.54 12.57 11.45
N PRO A 179 -26.75 13.56 11.90
CA PRO A 179 -27.19 14.95 11.90
C PRO A 179 -27.66 15.33 10.49
N GLN A 180 -28.78 16.04 10.39
CA GLN A 180 -29.17 16.66 9.13
C GLN A 180 -28.16 17.77 8.84
N ASP A 181 -27.66 17.81 7.60
CA ASP A 181 -26.79 18.87 7.10
C ASP A 181 -27.51 20.23 7.06
#